data_AF-A0A3D1EQI8-F1
#
_entry.id   AF-A0A3D1EQI8-F1
#
_cell.length_a   1.000
_cell.length_b   1.000
_cell.length_c   1.000
_cell.angle_alpha   90.00
_cell.angle_beta   90.00
_cell.angle_gamma   90.00
#
_symmetry.space_group_name_H-M   'P 1'
#
loop_
_entity.id
_entity.type
_entity.pdbx_description
1 polymer ?
#
loop_
_entity_poly.entity_id
_entity_poly.type
_entity_poly.pdbx_seq_one_letter_code
_entity_poly.pdbx_strand_id
1 'polypeptide(L)'
;YRHVYWNQDRSLTHSNCGDIFSPEGESLYADRQFLLTLRRPLERLESEFHFLGNRAEYRDLWARTKGSPFPDTLLEYVESDGAAESVTKFLLGRDLFDPAPVEPVFTTMILDRLRSLDVVYGLTHEMSSTILNAEYRLDISCGTDVKHYRASIHKPARDCNWSEIEKVFVDRNTSDLEIYDFVLKSFQTQVGELPGDQMSTEKIFQGDRYDSLLGFVAPPASRSPFELFVKDLPEPTSFYAWMKERRSALVHLNVMARKHDSHDGRRFLVDWICRAMKKFPHSGDPISVDANDPLVAAQAYTLRLFAPEEQ
;
A
#
# COMPACT_ATOMS: atom_id res chain seq x y z
N TYR A 1 5.62 12.75 5.40
CA TYR A 1 5.52 11.62 4.45
C TYR A 1 5.83 12.18 3.07
N ARG A 2 6.99 11.87 2.47
CA ARG A 2 7.28 12.33 1.11
C ARG A 2 6.57 11.41 0.11
N HIS A 3 5.88 12.02 -0.85
CA HIS A 3 4.80 11.42 -1.63
C HIS A 3 5.28 11.00 -3.03
N VAL A 4 4.53 10.09 -3.66
CA VAL A 4 4.56 9.94 -5.11
C VAL A 4 3.69 11.03 -5.71
N TYR A 5 4.20 11.78 -6.69
CA TYR A 5 3.50 12.87 -7.37
C TYR A 5 3.04 12.41 -8.73
N TRP A 6 1.83 12.80 -9.13
CA TRP A 6 1.41 12.73 -10.52
C TRP A 6 1.87 14.01 -11.22
N ASN A 7 2.31 13.89 -12.46
CA ASN A 7 2.43 15.05 -13.33
C ASN A 7 1.03 15.58 -13.71
N GLN A 8 0.98 16.76 -14.34
CA GLN A 8 -0.27 17.49 -14.56
C GLN A 8 -1.32 16.71 -15.39
N ASP A 9 -0.88 15.96 -16.39
CA ASP A 9 -1.73 15.14 -17.27
C ASP A 9 -1.91 13.70 -16.76
N ARG A 10 -1.30 13.35 -15.62
CA ARG A 10 -1.32 12.02 -15.01
C ARG A 10 -0.77 10.91 -15.92
N SER A 11 0.13 11.26 -16.83
CA SER A 11 0.84 10.29 -17.66
C SER A 11 2.03 9.64 -16.94
N LEU A 12 2.55 10.27 -15.88
CA LEU A 12 3.69 9.80 -15.09
C LEU A 12 3.45 9.98 -13.60
N THR A 13 4.14 9.17 -12.80
CA THR A 13 4.17 9.36 -11.35
C THR A 13 5.56 9.03 -10.80
N HIS A 14 6.14 9.90 -9.98
CA HIS A 14 7.50 9.76 -9.46
C HIS A 14 7.60 10.12 -7.98
N SER A 15 8.67 9.68 -7.34
CA SER A 15 9.00 10.07 -5.97
C SER A 15 9.65 11.45 -5.93
N ASN A 16 9.29 12.27 -4.94
CA ASN A 16 9.95 13.56 -4.68
C ASN A 16 11.09 13.48 -3.67
N CYS A 17 11.62 12.29 -3.35
CA CYS A 17 12.75 12.15 -2.45
C CYS A 17 14.10 12.06 -3.17
N GLY A 18 14.12 12.05 -4.51
CA GLY A 18 15.35 12.02 -5.30
C GLY A 18 16.28 13.21 -5.09
N ASP A 19 15.73 14.35 -4.65
CA ASP A 19 16.50 15.55 -4.29
C ASP A 19 17.52 15.28 -3.19
N ILE A 20 17.15 14.48 -2.17
CA ILE A 20 18.03 14.13 -1.04
C ILE A 20 19.25 13.34 -1.52
N PHE A 21 19.08 12.50 -2.54
CA PHE A 21 20.12 11.59 -3.05
C PHE A 21 20.80 12.11 -4.31
N SER A 22 20.43 13.29 -4.79
CA SER A 22 21.14 13.99 -5.86
C SER A 22 22.57 14.38 -5.43
N PRO A 23 23.51 14.61 -6.36
CA PRO A 23 24.86 15.04 -6.02
C PRO A 23 24.89 16.24 -5.07
N GLU A 24 24.03 17.23 -5.29
CA GLU A 24 23.95 18.47 -4.50
C GLU A 24 23.27 18.30 -3.13
N GLY A 25 22.54 17.20 -2.94
CA GLY A 25 21.69 16.98 -1.76
C GLY A 25 22.44 17.06 -0.42
N GLU A 26 23.70 16.64 -0.34
CA GLU A 26 24.48 16.66 0.91
C GLU A 26 24.62 18.09 1.41
N SER A 27 25.02 19.00 0.51
CA SER A 27 25.14 20.42 0.83
C SER A 27 23.79 21.08 1.13
N LEU A 28 22.73 20.70 0.41
CA LEU A 28 21.39 21.26 0.61
C LEU A 28 20.76 20.84 1.94
N TYR A 29 21.16 19.67 2.45
CA TYR A 29 20.48 18.99 3.54
C TYR A 29 21.36 18.69 4.75
N ALA A 30 22.62 19.15 4.77
CA ALA A 30 23.57 18.88 5.85
C ALA A 30 23.03 19.23 7.24
N ASP A 31 22.31 20.35 7.37
CA ASP A 31 21.76 20.82 8.65
C ASP A 31 20.31 20.34 8.90
N ARG A 32 19.89 19.25 8.23
CA ARG A 32 18.54 18.70 8.34
C ARG A 32 18.57 17.29 8.94
N GLN A 33 17.59 17.03 9.79
CA GLN A 33 17.28 15.68 10.25
C GLN A 33 16.23 15.02 9.38
N PHE A 34 16.44 13.75 9.09
CA PHE A 34 15.56 12.93 8.28
C PHE A 34 15.01 11.76 9.08
N LEU A 35 13.77 11.37 8.77
CA LEU A 35 13.22 10.08 9.18
C LEU A 35 13.05 9.22 7.93
N LEU A 36 13.77 8.10 7.87
CA LEU A 36 13.61 7.10 6.82
C LEU A 36 13.03 5.82 7.41
N THR A 37 11.81 5.49 7.01
CA THR A 37 11.18 4.21 7.37
C THR A 37 11.08 3.33 6.14
N LEU A 38 11.67 2.14 6.19
CA LEU A 38 11.56 1.14 5.12
C LEU A 38 10.68 -0.04 5.53
N ARG A 39 10.23 -0.78 4.54
CA ARG A 39 9.62 -2.11 4.67
C ARG A 39 10.52 -3.10 3.96
N ARG A 40 10.52 -4.36 4.41
CA ARG A 40 11.17 -5.46 3.69
C ARG A 40 10.83 -5.38 2.20
N PRO A 41 11.81 -5.31 1.28
CA PRO A 41 11.57 -5.00 -0.12
C PRO A 41 10.53 -5.90 -0.81
N LEU A 42 10.60 -7.21 -0.63
CA LEU A 42 9.61 -8.12 -1.21
C LEU A 42 8.19 -7.90 -0.64
N GLU A 43 8.07 -7.69 0.67
CA GLU A 43 6.75 -7.41 1.28
C GLU A 43 6.19 -6.04 0.84
N ARG A 44 7.06 -5.08 0.54
CA ARG A 44 6.68 -3.82 -0.07
C ARG A 44 6.14 -4.07 -1.47
N LEU A 45 6.84 -4.81 -2.33
CA LEU A 45 6.36 -5.14 -3.67
C LEU A 45 5.04 -5.90 -3.66
N GLU A 46 4.89 -6.88 -2.77
CA GLU A 46 3.63 -7.59 -2.55
C GLU A 46 2.49 -6.61 -2.23
N SER A 47 2.72 -5.69 -1.28
CA SER A 47 1.75 -4.66 -0.92
C SER A 47 1.45 -3.68 -2.06
N GLU A 48 2.47 -3.34 -2.84
CA GLU A 48 2.37 -2.45 -3.99
C GLU A 48 1.57 -3.09 -5.12
N PHE A 49 1.84 -4.35 -5.46
CA PHE A 49 1.10 -5.13 -6.46
C PHE A 49 -0.42 -5.16 -6.18
N HIS A 50 -0.81 -5.42 -4.94
CA HIS A 50 -2.22 -5.40 -4.55
C HIS A 50 -2.80 -3.97 -4.56
N PHE A 51 -2.03 -2.99 -4.08
CA PHE A 51 -2.47 -1.61 -4.05
C PHE A 51 -2.67 -1.03 -5.47
N LEU A 52 -1.69 -1.17 -6.35
CA LEU A 52 -1.70 -0.62 -7.70
C LEU A 52 -2.69 -1.39 -8.59
N GLY A 53 -2.68 -2.72 -8.54
CA GLY A 53 -3.59 -3.53 -9.35
C GLY A 53 -5.07 -3.34 -9.03
N ASN A 54 -5.43 -2.89 -7.82
CA ASN A 54 -6.82 -2.57 -7.45
C ASN A 54 -7.29 -1.19 -7.95
N ARG A 55 -6.47 -0.45 -8.70
CA ARG A 55 -6.73 0.94 -9.09
C ARG A 55 -6.56 1.12 -10.60
N ALA A 56 -7.65 1.49 -11.27
CA ALA A 56 -7.66 1.68 -12.73
C ALA A 56 -6.58 2.67 -13.19
N GLU A 57 -6.40 3.77 -12.46
CA GLU A 57 -5.42 4.79 -12.80
C GLU A 57 -3.97 4.28 -12.87
N TYR A 58 -3.62 3.27 -12.06
CA TYR A 58 -2.28 2.68 -12.05
C TYR A 58 -2.15 1.52 -13.04
N ARG A 59 -3.24 0.77 -13.30
CA ARG A 59 -3.25 -0.22 -14.38
C ARG A 59 -3.14 0.45 -15.75
N ASP A 60 -3.84 1.57 -15.95
CA ASP A 60 -3.75 2.37 -17.17
C ASP A 60 -2.35 2.97 -17.34
N LEU A 61 -1.74 3.44 -16.24
CA LEU A 61 -0.35 3.90 -16.24
C LEU A 61 0.60 2.78 -16.66
N TRP A 62 0.48 1.60 -16.04
CA TRP A 62 1.27 0.43 -16.40
C TRP A 62 1.13 0.09 -17.89
N ALA A 63 -0.10 0.02 -18.40
CA ALA A 63 -0.36 -0.30 -19.80
C ALA A 63 0.29 0.67 -20.78
N ARG A 64 0.28 1.97 -20.46
CA ARG A 64 0.99 2.98 -21.26
C ARG A 64 2.51 2.86 -21.17
N THR A 65 3.05 2.63 -19.98
CA THR A 65 4.52 2.59 -19.75
C THR A 65 5.14 1.30 -20.27
N LYS A 66 4.44 0.16 -20.14
CA LYS A 66 4.96 -1.18 -20.44
C LYS A 66 4.43 -1.76 -21.75
N GLY A 67 3.36 -1.20 -22.32
CA GLY A 67 2.72 -1.71 -23.54
C GLY A 67 1.99 -3.04 -23.33
N SER A 68 1.74 -3.44 -22.08
CA SER A 68 1.07 -4.70 -21.70
C SER A 68 0.06 -4.47 -20.57
N PRO A 69 -0.93 -5.36 -20.38
CA PRO A 69 -1.80 -5.31 -19.21
C PRO A 69 -1.01 -5.39 -17.89
N PHE A 70 -1.61 -4.89 -16.81
CA PHE A 70 -1.04 -5.04 -15.46
C PHE A 70 -0.97 -6.54 -15.12
N PRO A 71 0.11 -7.04 -14.49
CA PRO A 71 0.30 -8.47 -14.25
C PRO A 71 -0.82 -9.08 -13.41
N ASP A 72 -1.19 -10.32 -13.72
CA ASP A 72 -2.26 -11.03 -13.03
C ASP A 72 -1.74 -11.70 -11.76
N THR A 73 -0.46 -12.06 -11.74
CA THR A 73 0.19 -12.68 -10.58
C THR A 73 1.32 -11.82 -10.00
N LEU A 74 1.63 -12.03 -8.72
CA LEU A 74 2.78 -11.37 -8.07
C LEU A 74 4.11 -11.83 -8.71
N LEU A 75 4.20 -13.09 -9.17
CA LEU A 75 5.39 -13.61 -9.82
C LEU A 75 5.68 -12.83 -11.12
N GLU A 76 4.70 -12.70 -12.01
CA GLU A 76 4.81 -11.90 -13.23
C GLU A 76 5.16 -10.43 -12.93
N TYR A 77 4.62 -9.87 -11.83
CA TYR A 77 4.95 -8.52 -11.40
C TYR A 77 6.43 -8.41 -11.00
N VAL A 78 6.95 -9.32 -10.18
CA VAL A 78 8.35 -9.33 -9.72
C VAL A 78 9.33 -9.61 -10.87
N GLU A 79 8.93 -10.40 -11.86
CA GLU A 79 9.72 -10.65 -13.07
C GLU A 79 9.84 -9.42 -13.99
N SER A 80 8.94 -8.44 -13.85
CA SER A 80 8.97 -7.26 -14.69
C SER A 80 10.13 -6.31 -14.36
N ASP A 81 10.67 -5.63 -15.37
CA ASP A 81 11.71 -4.61 -15.14
C ASP A 81 11.17 -3.36 -14.42
N GLY A 82 9.86 -3.12 -14.52
CA GLY A 82 9.21 -1.98 -13.86
C GLY A 82 9.08 -2.15 -12.34
N ALA A 83 9.11 -3.38 -11.83
CA ALA A 83 9.06 -3.67 -10.40
C ALA A 83 10.44 -3.89 -9.75
N ALA A 84 11.48 -4.14 -10.56
CA ALA A 84 12.82 -4.36 -10.05
C ALA A 84 13.42 -3.10 -9.41
N GLU A 85 14.13 -3.27 -8.31
CA GLU A 85 14.83 -2.24 -7.54
C GLU A 85 13.91 -1.07 -7.15
N SER A 86 12.66 -1.38 -6.78
CA SER A 86 11.60 -0.38 -6.52
C SER A 86 11.94 0.59 -5.39
N VAL A 87 12.62 0.15 -4.33
CA VAL A 87 13.03 1.02 -3.21
C VAL A 87 14.12 1.96 -3.71
N THR A 88 15.13 1.42 -4.40
CA THR A 88 16.26 2.17 -4.93
C THR A 88 15.78 3.22 -5.93
N LYS A 89 14.95 2.82 -6.91
CA LYS A 89 14.35 3.74 -7.88
C LYS A 89 13.52 4.82 -7.21
N PHE A 90 12.73 4.47 -6.19
CA PHE A 90 11.97 5.44 -5.41
C PHE A 90 12.91 6.45 -4.73
N LEU A 91 14.01 6.00 -4.11
CA LEU A 91 14.99 6.88 -3.46
C LEU A 91 15.69 7.79 -4.47
N LEU A 92 15.93 7.33 -5.70
CA LEU A 92 16.48 8.14 -6.78
C LEU A 92 15.49 9.12 -7.41
N GLY A 93 14.23 9.12 -6.98
CA GLY A 93 13.19 9.98 -7.58
C GLY A 93 12.74 9.54 -8.98
N ARG A 94 13.00 8.29 -9.35
CA ARG A 94 12.59 7.74 -10.66
C ARG A 94 11.06 7.56 -10.74
N ASP A 95 10.57 7.45 -11.96
CA ASP A 95 9.16 7.18 -12.23
C ASP A 95 8.77 5.77 -11.73
N LEU A 96 7.53 5.65 -11.27
CA LEU A 96 6.90 4.37 -11.00
C LEU A 96 6.85 3.55 -12.30
N PHE A 97 7.25 2.29 -12.20
CA PHE A 97 7.42 1.37 -13.33
C PHE A 97 8.56 1.71 -14.30
N ASP A 98 9.51 2.58 -13.91
CA ASP A 98 10.75 2.81 -14.68
C ASP A 98 11.42 1.46 -15.00
N PRO A 99 11.53 1.07 -16.28
CA PRO A 99 12.14 -0.20 -16.67
C PRO A 99 13.67 -0.15 -16.68
N ALA A 100 14.28 1.04 -16.58
CA ALA A 100 15.73 1.16 -16.67
C ALA A 100 16.40 0.45 -15.49
N PRO A 101 17.48 -0.31 -15.74
CA PRO A 101 18.24 -0.93 -14.67
C PRO A 101 18.83 0.13 -13.73
N VAL A 102 19.11 -0.28 -12.50
CA VAL A 102 19.87 0.52 -11.55
C VAL A 102 21.33 0.12 -11.68
N GLU A 103 22.18 1.07 -12.08
CA GLU A 103 23.62 0.86 -12.09
C GLU A 103 24.16 0.83 -10.64
N PRO A 104 25.15 -0.03 -10.32
CA PRO A 104 25.68 -0.16 -8.96
C PRO A 104 26.16 1.14 -8.31
N VAL A 105 26.63 2.10 -9.13
CA VAL A 105 27.05 3.43 -8.66
C VAL A 105 25.95 4.18 -7.93
N PHE A 106 24.68 4.00 -8.32
CA PHE A 106 23.55 4.64 -7.66
C PHE A 106 23.27 4.04 -6.27
N THR A 107 23.48 2.74 -6.10
CA THR A 107 23.38 2.08 -4.79
C THR A 107 24.45 2.61 -3.86
N THR A 108 25.69 2.69 -4.32
CA THR A 108 26.80 3.29 -3.56
C THR A 108 26.50 4.74 -3.18
N MET A 109 26.03 5.55 -4.12
CA MET A 109 25.66 6.95 -3.89
C MET A 109 24.58 7.09 -2.79
N ILE A 110 23.54 6.25 -2.81
CA ILE A 110 22.49 6.27 -1.78
C ILE A 110 23.08 5.92 -0.42
N LEU A 111 23.88 4.85 -0.33
CA LEU A 111 24.47 4.41 0.93
C LEU A 111 25.41 5.46 1.52
N ASP A 112 26.26 6.08 0.69
CA ASP A 112 27.15 7.16 1.13
C ASP A 112 26.35 8.36 1.61
N ARG A 113 25.26 8.70 0.92
CA ARG A 113 24.37 9.77 1.36
C ARG A 113 23.71 9.46 2.70
N LEU A 114 23.20 8.25 2.89
CA LEU A 114 22.62 7.81 4.17
C LEU A 114 23.64 7.81 5.33
N ARG A 115 24.92 7.54 5.05
CA ARG A 115 26.00 7.65 6.05
C ARG A 115 26.33 9.10 6.40
N SER A 116 26.24 10.01 5.43
CA SER A 116 26.59 11.43 5.61
C SER A 116 25.52 12.25 6.31
N LEU A 117 24.24 11.87 6.19
CA LEU A 117 23.11 12.63 6.73
C LEU A 117 22.72 12.16 8.14
N ASP A 118 22.14 13.08 8.91
CA ASP A 118 21.50 12.75 10.19
C ASP A 118 20.13 12.11 9.94
N VAL A 119 20.11 10.78 9.82
CA VAL A 119 18.91 9.99 9.54
C VAL A 119 18.52 9.16 10.76
N VAL A 120 17.29 9.37 11.22
CA VAL A 120 16.58 8.45 12.10
C VAL A 120 15.99 7.35 11.24
N TYR A 121 16.34 6.11 11.53
CA TYR A 121 15.88 4.94 10.79
C TYR A 121 14.65 4.32 11.45
N GLY A 122 13.85 3.64 10.64
CA GLY A 122 12.67 2.93 11.08
C GLY A 122 12.31 1.77 10.16
N LEU A 123 11.57 0.81 10.72
CA LEU A 123 11.07 -0.36 10.01
C LEU A 123 9.55 -0.48 10.18
N THR A 124 8.86 -0.67 9.06
CA THR A 124 7.38 -0.71 9.04
C THR A 124 6.82 -1.86 9.88
N HIS A 125 7.52 -2.99 9.96
CA HIS A 125 7.12 -4.16 10.74
C HIS A 125 7.49 -4.06 12.22
N GLU A 126 8.26 -3.05 12.61
CA GLU A 126 8.65 -2.73 13.99
C GLU A 126 8.19 -1.30 14.33
N MET A 127 6.94 -0.97 14.01
CA MET A 127 6.43 0.40 14.09
C MET A 127 6.48 0.97 15.51
N SER A 128 6.25 0.14 16.54
CA SER A 128 6.37 0.56 17.95
C SER A 128 7.78 1.09 18.24
N SER A 129 8.81 0.27 17.98
CA SER A 129 10.22 0.63 18.14
C SER A 129 10.64 1.79 17.23
N THR A 130 10.06 1.87 16.02
CA THR A 130 10.29 2.99 15.10
C THR A 130 9.80 4.31 15.68
N ILE A 131 8.61 4.33 16.27
CA ILE A 131 8.06 5.53 16.90
C ILE A 131 8.92 5.91 18.12
N LEU A 132 9.26 4.95 18.98
CA LEU A 132 10.12 5.21 20.15
C LEU A 132 11.48 5.78 19.75
N ASN A 133 12.11 5.22 18.72
CA ASN A 133 13.38 5.73 18.19
C ASN A 133 13.25 7.17 17.66
N ALA A 134 12.15 7.47 16.96
CA ALA A 134 11.87 8.81 16.48
C ALA A 134 11.61 9.80 17.63
N GLU A 135 10.85 9.41 18.65
CA GLU A 135 10.60 10.25 19.84
C GLU A 135 11.91 10.66 20.52
N TYR A 136 12.81 9.69 20.73
CA TYR A 136 14.09 9.94 21.39
C TYR A 136 15.03 10.81 20.56
N ARG A 137 15.19 10.52 19.27
CA ARG A 137 16.18 11.21 18.43
C ARG A 137 15.73 12.55 17.90
N LEU A 138 14.42 12.73 17.70
CA LEU A 138 13.85 13.96 17.17
C LEU A 138 13.28 14.87 18.26
N ASP A 139 13.35 14.46 19.53
CA ASP A 139 12.73 15.16 20.67
C ASP A 139 11.24 15.45 20.42
N ILE A 140 10.53 14.44 19.93
CA ILE A 140 9.08 14.49 19.70
C ILE A 140 8.35 13.56 20.66
N SER A 141 7.07 13.82 20.89
CA SER A 141 6.22 12.95 21.71
C SER A 141 4.99 12.51 20.93
N CYS A 142 4.78 11.21 20.90
CA CYS A 142 3.62 10.52 20.36
C CYS A 142 2.89 9.84 21.52
N GLY A 143 1.56 9.98 21.58
CA GLY A 143 0.76 9.25 22.55
C GLY A 143 1.00 7.74 22.50
N THR A 144 0.84 7.06 23.64
CA THR A 144 0.93 5.59 23.72
C THR A 144 -0.10 4.92 22.82
N ASP A 145 -1.30 5.49 22.77
CA ASP A 145 -2.37 5.06 21.88
C ASP A 145 -2.19 5.66 20.48
N VAL A 146 -1.86 4.79 19.52
CA VAL A 146 -1.66 5.15 18.12
C VAL A 146 -2.80 4.58 17.29
N LYS A 147 -3.52 5.43 16.56
CA LYS A 147 -4.59 4.95 15.68
C LYS A 147 -4.00 4.22 14.46
N HIS A 148 -4.50 3.02 14.21
CA HIS A 148 -4.17 2.20 13.06
C HIS A 148 -5.00 2.63 11.85
N TYR A 149 -4.47 3.58 11.08
CA TYR A 149 -5.22 4.21 9.97
C TYR A 149 -5.32 3.35 8.70
N ARG A 150 -4.43 2.39 8.50
CA ARG A 150 -4.34 1.61 7.25
C ARG A 150 -3.91 0.17 7.51
N ALA A 151 -4.89 -0.71 7.58
CA ALA A 151 -4.70 -2.14 7.34
C ALA A 151 -5.04 -2.44 5.87
N SER A 152 -4.28 -3.34 5.25
CA SER A 152 -4.70 -3.89 3.95
C SER A 152 -5.94 -4.76 4.19
N ILE A 153 -7.09 -4.31 3.69
CA ILE A 153 -8.39 -4.98 3.87
C ILE A 153 -8.41 -6.35 3.18
N HIS A 154 -7.65 -6.48 2.09
CA HIS A 154 -7.46 -7.73 1.37
C HIS A 154 -5.97 -7.93 1.07
N LYS A 155 -5.34 -8.83 1.80
CA LYS A 155 -4.05 -9.41 1.43
C LYS A 155 -4.27 -10.92 1.39
N PRO A 156 -4.23 -11.57 0.20
CA PRO A 156 -4.39 -13.01 0.14
C PRO A 156 -3.29 -13.69 0.96
N ALA A 157 -3.57 -14.90 1.44
CA ALA A 157 -2.53 -15.73 2.02
C ALA A 157 -1.48 -16.03 0.93
N ARG A 158 -0.21 -16.14 1.34
CA ARG A 158 0.87 -16.56 0.45
C ARG A 158 0.60 -18.00 0.00
N ASP A 159 0.68 -18.23 -1.31
CA ASP A 159 0.41 -19.52 -1.93
C ASP A 159 1.69 -20.37 -2.06
N CYS A 160 1.59 -21.50 -2.77
CA CYS A 160 2.71 -22.41 -3.01
C CYS A 160 3.85 -21.82 -3.86
N ASN A 161 3.63 -20.69 -4.54
CA ASN A 161 4.60 -20.09 -5.44
C ASN A 161 5.54 -19.10 -4.70
N TRP A 162 5.34 -18.90 -3.39
CA TRP A 162 6.09 -17.90 -2.62
C TRP A 162 7.61 -18.11 -2.67
N SER A 163 8.10 -19.34 -2.63
CA SER A 163 9.53 -19.65 -2.70
C SER A 163 10.15 -19.30 -4.05
N GLU A 164 9.40 -19.47 -5.13
CA GLU A 164 9.81 -19.07 -6.48
C GLU A 164 9.86 -17.55 -6.60
N ILE A 165 8.82 -16.87 -6.10
CA ILE A 165 8.77 -15.40 -6.02
C ILE A 165 9.97 -14.85 -5.24
N GLU A 166 10.31 -15.44 -4.09
CA GLU A 166 11.47 -15.04 -3.28
C GLU A 166 12.78 -15.19 -4.07
N LYS A 167 12.96 -16.30 -4.77
CA LYS A 167 14.16 -16.55 -5.57
C LYS A 167 14.31 -15.50 -6.68
N VAL A 168 13.27 -15.30 -7.49
CA VAL A 168 13.29 -14.31 -8.58
C VAL A 168 13.50 -12.90 -8.02
N PHE A 169 12.88 -12.59 -6.88
CA PHE A 169 13.06 -11.31 -6.22
C PHE A 169 14.53 -11.05 -5.84
N VAL A 170 15.17 -12.01 -5.17
CA VAL A 170 16.57 -11.87 -4.72
C VAL A 170 17.52 -11.64 -5.90
N ASP A 171 17.33 -12.38 -7.00
CA ASP A 171 18.18 -12.27 -8.19
C ASP A 171 18.07 -10.91 -8.89
N ARG A 172 16.93 -10.21 -8.75
CA ARG A 172 16.61 -8.97 -9.48
C ARG A 172 16.67 -7.69 -8.64
N ASN A 173 16.78 -7.79 -7.32
CA ASN A 173 16.61 -6.66 -6.39
C ASN A 173 17.80 -6.51 -5.43
N THR A 174 19.00 -6.71 -5.95
CA THR A 174 20.26 -6.67 -5.18
C THR A 174 20.49 -5.34 -4.47
N SER A 175 20.15 -4.22 -5.11
CA SER A 175 20.35 -2.87 -4.56
C SER A 175 19.35 -2.56 -3.46
N ASP A 176 18.08 -2.94 -3.64
CA ASP A 176 17.04 -2.84 -2.64
C ASP A 176 17.39 -3.64 -1.39
N LEU A 177 17.94 -4.86 -1.57
CA LEU A 177 18.39 -5.70 -0.48
C LEU A 177 19.58 -5.09 0.27
N GLU A 178 20.57 -4.54 -0.43
CA GLU A 178 21.73 -3.90 0.17
C GLU A 178 21.35 -2.63 0.96
N ILE A 179 20.51 -1.77 0.38
CA ILE A 179 19.99 -0.57 1.05
C ILE A 179 19.14 -0.95 2.27
N TYR A 180 18.29 -1.97 2.14
CA TYR A 180 17.47 -2.43 3.26
C TYR A 180 18.32 -3.00 4.39
N ASP A 181 19.35 -3.80 4.11
CA ASP A 181 20.26 -4.36 5.12
C ASP A 181 21.02 -3.25 5.86
N PHE A 182 21.47 -2.21 5.14
CA PHE A 182 22.05 -1.02 5.76
C PHE A 182 21.05 -0.35 6.73
N VAL A 183 19.83 -0.06 6.29
CA VAL A 183 18.80 0.58 7.12
C VAL A 183 18.41 -0.28 8.31
N LEU A 184 18.31 -1.61 8.14
CA LEU A 184 18.04 -2.56 9.21
C LEU A 184 19.11 -2.48 10.30
N LYS A 185 20.39 -2.56 9.91
CA LYS A 185 21.51 -2.49 10.85
C LYS A 185 21.56 -1.14 11.57
N SER A 186 21.43 -0.04 10.83
CA SER A 186 21.42 1.30 11.42
C SER A 186 20.25 1.50 12.38
N PHE A 187 19.06 1.00 12.04
CA PHE A 187 17.91 1.02 12.94
C PHE A 187 18.15 0.22 14.22
N GLN A 188 18.68 -0.99 14.11
CA GLN A 188 18.98 -1.84 15.26
C GLN A 188 20.03 -1.20 16.18
N THR A 189 21.06 -0.57 15.62
CA THR A 189 22.02 0.23 16.39
C THR A 189 21.33 1.37 17.13
N GLN A 190 20.50 2.17 16.44
CA GLN A 190 19.80 3.30 17.06
C GLN A 190 18.85 2.88 18.18
N VAL A 191 18.12 1.77 17.98
CA VAL A 191 17.23 1.19 18.99
C VAL A 191 18.00 0.64 20.19
N GLY A 192 19.16 0.02 19.95
CA GLY A 192 20.04 -0.49 21.02
C GLY A 192 20.65 0.60 21.91
N GLU A 193 20.65 1.85 21.44
CA GLU A 193 21.10 3.04 22.19
C GLU A 193 19.97 3.70 22.99
N LEU A 194 18.72 3.21 22.90
CA LEU A 194 17.61 3.77 23.64
C LEU A 194 17.75 3.49 25.15
N PRO A 195 17.42 4.47 26.01
CA PRO A 195 17.31 4.25 27.45
C PRO A 195 16.31 3.12 27.79
N GLY A 196 16.64 2.31 28.80
CA GLY A 196 15.84 1.12 29.15
C GLY A 196 14.41 1.41 29.61
N ASP A 197 14.15 2.61 30.13
CA ASP A 197 12.81 3.09 30.49
C ASP A 197 11.94 3.39 29.26
N GLN A 198 12.52 3.92 28.17
CA GLN A 198 11.79 4.12 26.91
C GLN A 198 11.40 2.81 26.24
N MET A 199 12.27 1.79 26.30
CA MET A 199 11.97 0.47 25.75
C MET A 199 10.78 -0.22 26.43
N SER A 200 10.41 0.19 27.65
CA SER A 200 9.27 -0.38 28.39
C SER A 200 7.91 0.14 27.93
N THR A 201 7.88 1.20 27.10
CA THR A 201 6.63 1.85 26.69
C THR A 201 6.20 1.38 25.30
N GLU A 202 5.65 0.16 25.21
CA GLU A 202 5.12 -0.35 23.95
C GLU A 202 3.96 0.54 23.44
N LYS A 203 3.97 0.91 22.15
CA LYS A 203 2.87 1.64 21.52
C LYS A 203 1.70 0.71 21.26
N ILE A 204 0.51 1.16 21.64
CA ILE A 204 -0.75 0.41 21.48
C ILE A 204 -1.42 0.88 20.19
N PHE A 205 -1.51 -0.01 19.21
CA PHE A 205 -2.16 0.30 17.93
C PHE A 205 -3.66 0.00 18.00
N GLN A 206 -4.48 1.05 18.04
CA GLN A 206 -5.94 0.96 18.13
C GLN A 206 -6.60 0.99 16.75
N GLY A 207 -7.55 0.10 16.52
CA GLY A 207 -8.36 0.06 15.30
C GLY A 207 -8.32 -1.31 14.64
N ASP A 208 -9.30 -1.57 13.78
CA ASP A 208 -9.43 -2.83 13.07
C ASP A 208 -9.23 -2.68 11.55
N ARG A 209 -9.21 -3.81 10.82
CA ARG A 209 -9.01 -3.77 9.37
C ARG A 209 -10.15 -3.07 8.63
N TYR A 210 -11.34 -3.00 9.22
CA TYR A 210 -12.51 -2.40 8.61
C TYR A 210 -12.49 -0.87 8.74
N ASP A 211 -11.80 -0.29 9.72
CA ASP A 211 -11.65 1.17 9.84
C ASP A 211 -11.02 1.79 8.58
N SER A 212 -10.16 1.03 7.91
CA SER A 212 -9.55 1.43 6.63
C SER A 212 -10.58 1.56 5.50
N LEU A 213 -11.71 0.85 5.60
CA LEU A 213 -12.82 0.94 4.64
C LEU A 213 -13.47 2.32 4.68
N LEU A 214 -13.59 2.90 5.87
CA LEU A 214 -14.20 4.23 6.04
C LEU A 214 -13.43 5.29 5.26
N GLY A 215 -12.10 5.22 5.25
CA GLY A 215 -11.25 6.07 4.42
C GLY A 215 -11.37 5.77 2.93
N PHE A 216 -11.51 4.50 2.55
CA PHE A 216 -11.67 4.06 1.16
C PHE A 216 -12.97 4.59 0.52
N VAL A 217 -14.07 4.61 1.27
CA VAL A 217 -15.39 5.05 0.80
C VAL A 217 -15.65 6.55 1.03
N ALA A 218 -14.76 7.25 1.74
CA ALA A 218 -14.91 8.67 2.04
C ALA A 218 -14.66 9.55 0.80
N PRO A 219 -15.26 10.76 0.75
CA PRO A 219 -14.86 11.78 -0.23
C PRO A 219 -13.36 12.11 -0.13
N PRO A 220 -12.73 12.54 -1.25
CA PRO A 220 -13.32 12.79 -2.56
C PRO A 220 -13.43 11.54 -3.45
N ALA A 221 -12.76 10.44 -3.08
CA ALA A 221 -12.71 9.24 -3.91
C ALA A 221 -14.08 8.54 -3.96
N SER A 222 -14.77 8.45 -2.82
CA SER A 222 -16.10 7.87 -2.67
C SER A 222 -16.26 6.51 -3.37
N ARG A 223 -15.27 5.64 -3.18
CA ARG A 223 -15.22 4.31 -3.80
C ARG A 223 -16.33 3.40 -3.26
N SER A 224 -16.67 2.36 -4.02
CA SER A 224 -17.58 1.31 -3.57
C SER A 224 -16.82 0.16 -2.92
N PRO A 225 -17.29 -0.42 -1.81
CA PRO A 225 -16.78 -1.68 -1.28
C PRO A 225 -16.63 -2.81 -2.31
N PHE A 226 -17.41 -2.82 -3.41
CA PHE A 226 -17.23 -3.80 -4.50
C PHE A 226 -15.83 -3.74 -5.14
N GLU A 227 -15.23 -2.56 -5.22
CA GLU A 227 -13.90 -2.36 -5.82
C GLU A 227 -12.78 -3.10 -5.06
N LEU A 228 -13.05 -3.57 -3.84
CA LEU A 228 -12.11 -4.40 -3.09
C LEU A 228 -11.84 -5.76 -3.76
N PHE A 229 -12.80 -6.27 -4.52
CA PHE A 229 -12.79 -7.64 -5.08
C PHE A 229 -12.70 -7.66 -6.61
N VAL A 230 -12.34 -6.53 -7.23
CA VAL A 230 -12.29 -6.42 -8.70
C VAL A 230 -11.31 -7.40 -9.34
N LYS A 231 -10.23 -7.78 -8.64
CA LYS A 231 -9.25 -8.77 -9.12
C LYS A 231 -9.79 -10.20 -9.14
N ASP A 232 -10.85 -10.46 -8.37
CA ASP A 232 -11.48 -11.78 -8.31
C ASP A 232 -12.54 -11.94 -9.43
N LEU A 233 -12.80 -10.87 -10.20
CA LEU A 233 -13.79 -10.88 -11.28
C LEU A 233 -13.17 -11.33 -12.60
N PRO A 234 -13.90 -12.11 -13.42
CA PRO A 234 -13.41 -12.54 -14.74
C PRO A 234 -13.28 -11.37 -15.73
N GLU A 235 -14.13 -10.34 -15.61
CA GLU A 235 -14.20 -9.22 -16.56
C GLU A 235 -14.14 -7.85 -15.85
N PRO A 236 -12.95 -7.37 -15.43
CA PRO A 236 -12.79 -6.08 -14.73
C PRO A 236 -13.32 -4.88 -15.53
N THR A 237 -13.24 -4.90 -16.85
CA THR A 237 -13.71 -3.80 -17.71
C THR A 237 -15.22 -3.59 -17.60
N SER A 238 -15.99 -4.69 -17.66
CA SER A 238 -17.45 -4.68 -17.50
C SER A 238 -17.85 -4.19 -16.10
N PHE A 239 -17.09 -4.58 -15.08
CA PHE A 239 -17.27 -4.07 -13.72
C PHE A 239 -17.16 -2.54 -13.63
N TYR A 240 -16.11 -1.93 -14.20
CA TYR A 240 -15.94 -0.48 -14.13
C TYR A 240 -16.98 0.28 -14.96
N ALA A 241 -17.44 -0.28 -16.09
CA ALA A 241 -18.56 0.28 -16.86
C ALA A 241 -19.84 0.32 -16.01
N TRP A 242 -20.18 -0.80 -15.37
CA TRP A 242 -21.35 -0.92 -14.48
C TRP A 242 -21.27 0.06 -13.29
N MET A 243 -20.09 0.16 -12.67
CA MET A 243 -19.79 1.08 -11.57
C MET A 243 -19.98 2.54 -11.97
N LYS A 244 -19.52 2.92 -13.17
CA LYS A 244 -19.63 4.29 -13.70
C LYS A 244 -21.09 4.69 -13.89
N GLU A 245 -21.90 3.81 -14.47
CA GLU A 245 -23.34 4.04 -14.68
C GLU A 245 -24.10 4.21 -13.35
N ARG A 246 -23.67 3.53 -12.29
CA ARG A 246 -24.36 3.49 -10.99
C ARG A 246 -23.69 4.33 -9.91
N ARG A 247 -22.72 5.17 -10.28
CA ARG A 247 -21.92 5.96 -9.35
C ARG A 247 -22.77 6.73 -8.32
N SER A 248 -23.84 7.40 -8.77
CA SER A 248 -24.71 8.16 -7.87
C SER A 248 -25.39 7.27 -6.82
N ALA A 249 -25.88 6.09 -7.23
CA ALA A 249 -26.51 5.14 -6.32
C ALA A 249 -25.51 4.55 -5.31
N LEU A 250 -24.30 4.21 -5.77
CA LEU A 250 -23.24 3.67 -4.92
C LEU A 250 -22.75 4.70 -3.88
N VAL A 251 -22.58 5.95 -4.29
CA VAL A 251 -22.27 7.06 -3.36
C VAL A 251 -23.40 7.24 -2.36
N HIS A 252 -24.66 7.15 -2.79
CA HIS A 252 -25.80 7.23 -1.88
C HIS A 252 -25.80 6.08 -0.86
N LEU A 253 -25.46 4.85 -1.26
CA LEU A 253 -25.28 3.73 -0.33
C LEU A 253 -24.20 4.02 0.71
N ASN A 254 -23.06 4.58 0.30
CA ASN A 254 -22.00 5.00 1.23
C ASN A 254 -22.52 6.01 2.27
N VAL A 255 -23.29 7.01 1.84
CA VAL A 255 -23.86 8.03 2.74
C VAL A 255 -24.85 7.39 3.71
N MET A 256 -25.75 6.52 3.22
CA MET A 256 -26.76 5.89 4.08
C MET A 256 -26.14 4.96 5.11
N ALA A 257 -25.15 4.15 4.72
CA ALA A 257 -24.47 3.23 5.63
C ALA A 257 -23.64 3.96 6.69
N ARG A 258 -23.08 5.14 6.37
CA ARG A 258 -22.33 5.96 7.34
C ARG A 258 -23.20 6.73 8.34
N LYS A 259 -24.49 6.94 8.06
CA LYS A 259 -25.38 7.69 8.96
C LYS A 259 -25.54 7.01 10.32
N HIS A 260 -25.46 5.69 10.37
CA HIS A 260 -25.69 4.92 11.58
C HIS A 260 -24.40 4.67 12.38
N ASP A 261 -23.25 4.52 11.71
CA ASP A 261 -21.97 4.23 12.36
C ASP A 261 -20.80 4.87 11.59
N SER A 262 -20.51 6.14 11.90
CA SER A 262 -19.50 6.93 11.18
C SER A 262 -18.04 6.58 11.50
N HIS A 263 -17.82 5.75 12.52
CA HIS A 263 -16.51 5.39 13.05
C HIS A 263 -16.27 3.87 13.19
N ASP A 264 -17.24 3.03 12.81
CA ASP A 264 -17.11 1.57 12.86
C ASP A 264 -17.19 1.02 11.43
N GLY A 265 -16.04 0.64 10.89
CA GLY A 265 -15.96 0.13 9.52
C GLY A 265 -16.69 -1.18 9.30
N ARG A 266 -16.83 -2.01 10.35
CA ARG A 266 -17.47 -3.32 10.27
C ARG A 266 -18.98 -3.17 10.18
N ARG A 267 -19.57 -2.37 11.08
CA ARG A 267 -21.01 -2.05 11.05
C ARG A 267 -21.38 -1.30 9.78
N PHE A 268 -20.53 -0.37 9.33
CA PHE A 268 -20.67 0.28 8.03
C PHE A 268 -20.80 -0.76 6.91
N LEU A 269 -19.88 -1.73 6.82
CA LEU A 269 -19.89 -2.72 5.74
C LEU A 269 -21.13 -3.62 5.79
N VAL A 270 -21.55 -4.06 6.98
CA VAL A 270 -22.78 -4.84 7.17
C VAL A 270 -24.00 -4.09 6.61
N ASP A 271 -24.22 -2.84 7.04
CA ASP A 271 -25.37 -2.05 6.57
C ASP A 271 -25.27 -1.76 5.07
N TRP A 272 -24.06 -1.46 4.58
CA TRP A 272 -23.82 -1.20 3.17
C TRP A 272 -24.20 -2.40 2.30
N ILE A 273 -23.73 -3.61 2.64
CA ILE A 273 -24.03 -4.85 1.90
C ILE A 273 -25.54 -5.13 1.91
N CYS A 274 -26.18 -5.03 3.08
CA CYS A 274 -27.61 -5.28 3.22
C CYS A 274 -28.45 -4.34 2.34
N ARG A 275 -28.02 -3.08 2.20
CA ARG A 275 -28.68 -2.11 1.30
C ARG A 275 -28.33 -2.37 -0.17
N ALA A 276 -27.09 -2.74 -0.46
CA ALA A 276 -26.64 -3.04 -1.81
C ALA A 276 -27.41 -4.24 -2.39
N MET A 277 -27.54 -5.34 -1.64
CA MET A 277 -28.31 -6.53 -2.05
C MET A 277 -29.78 -6.21 -2.36
N LYS A 278 -30.40 -5.28 -1.62
CA LYS A 278 -31.77 -4.82 -1.91
C LYS A 278 -31.84 -3.95 -3.15
N LYS A 279 -30.82 -3.13 -3.40
CA LYS A 279 -30.77 -2.16 -4.50
C LYS A 279 -30.38 -2.82 -5.82
N PHE A 280 -29.49 -3.79 -5.78
CA PHE A 280 -28.95 -4.54 -6.91
C PHE A 280 -29.12 -6.03 -6.62
N PRO A 281 -30.31 -6.59 -6.88
CA PRO A 281 -30.57 -8.00 -6.62
C PRO A 281 -29.64 -8.89 -7.45
N HIS A 282 -29.23 -10.02 -6.88
CA HIS A 282 -28.44 -11.05 -7.56
C HIS A 282 -29.28 -12.32 -7.72
N SER A 283 -28.86 -13.21 -8.62
CA SER A 283 -29.40 -14.56 -8.76
C SER A 283 -28.78 -15.54 -7.75
N GLY A 284 -29.46 -16.66 -7.49
CA GLY A 284 -28.99 -17.73 -6.60
C GLY A 284 -29.40 -17.57 -5.14
N ASP A 285 -28.82 -18.42 -4.28
CA ASP A 285 -29.21 -18.54 -2.86
C ASP A 285 -28.99 -17.26 -2.05
N PRO A 286 -29.75 -16.99 -0.99
CA PRO A 286 -29.49 -15.86 -0.10
C PRO A 286 -28.07 -15.87 0.46
N ILE A 287 -27.39 -14.73 0.44
CA ILE A 287 -26.08 -14.55 1.07
C ILE A 287 -26.30 -14.12 2.52
N SER A 288 -25.84 -14.94 3.47
CA SER A 288 -25.82 -14.56 4.89
C SER A 288 -24.70 -13.57 5.16
N VAL A 289 -25.00 -12.52 5.93
CA VAL A 289 -24.01 -11.52 6.36
C VAL A 289 -23.61 -11.82 7.81
N ASP A 290 -22.40 -12.35 7.99
CA ASP A 290 -21.80 -12.44 9.33
C ASP A 290 -21.33 -11.05 9.78
N ALA A 291 -21.82 -10.60 10.92
CA ALA A 291 -21.44 -9.31 11.50
C ALA A 291 -20.00 -9.28 12.00
N ASN A 292 -19.35 -10.43 12.24
CA ASN A 292 -17.97 -10.51 12.69
C ASN A 292 -16.98 -10.44 11.52
N ASP A 293 -17.34 -11.02 10.37
CA ASP A 293 -16.56 -10.93 9.14
C ASP A 293 -17.42 -10.60 7.90
N PRO A 294 -17.89 -9.35 7.77
CA PRO A 294 -18.74 -8.96 6.65
C PRO A 294 -18.01 -8.91 5.30
N LEU A 295 -16.68 -9.04 5.25
CA LEU A 295 -15.94 -9.09 3.99
C LEU A 295 -16.23 -10.36 3.21
N VAL A 296 -16.46 -11.49 3.88
CA VAL A 296 -16.82 -12.75 3.23
C VAL A 296 -18.13 -12.60 2.43
N ALA A 297 -19.14 -11.98 3.06
CA ALA A 297 -20.41 -11.68 2.39
C ALA A 297 -20.24 -10.65 1.27
N ALA A 298 -19.39 -9.64 1.47
CA ALA A 298 -19.09 -8.64 0.45
C ALA A 298 -18.47 -9.27 -0.81
N GLN A 299 -17.50 -10.16 -0.62
CA GLN A 299 -16.82 -10.88 -1.70
C GLN A 299 -17.79 -11.78 -2.45
N ALA A 300 -18.51 -12.65 -1.73
CA ALA A 300 -19.48 -13.56 -2.32
C ALA A 300 -20.55 -12.81 -3.13
N TYR A 301 -21.04 -11.69 -2.60
CA TYR A 301 -22.03 -10.87 -3.28
C TYR A 301 -21.48 -10.18 -4.51
N THR A 302 -20.26 -9.63 -4.44
CA THR A 302 -19.59 -9.03 -5.59
C THR A 302 -19.40 -10.07 -6.70
N LEU A 303 -18.87 -11.24 -6.37
CA LEU A 303 -18.67 -12.33 -7.33
C LEU A 303 -19.96 -12.77 -8.01
N ARG A 304 -21.07 -12.88 -7.26
CA ARG A 304 -22.37 -13.25 -7.85
C ARG A 304 -23.00 -12.14 -8.68
N LEU A 305 -22.86 -10.89 -8.28
CA LEU A 305 -23.41 -9.75 -9.00
C LEU A 305 -22.75 -9.59 -10.39
N PHE A 306 -21.50 -10.04 -10.53
CA PHE A 306 -20.71 -9.95 -11.76
C PHE A 306 -20.31 -11.32 -12.33
N ALA A 307 -20.97 -12.41 -11.89
CA ALA A 307 -20.80 -13.71 -12.50
C ALA A 307 -21.35 -13.67 -13.95
N PRO A 308 -20.73 -14.37 -14.91
CA PRO A 308 -21.34 -14.56 -16.22
C PRO A 308 -22.74 -15.17 -16.02
N GLU A 309 -23.76 -14.66 -16.72
CA GLU A 309 -25.06 -15.33 -16.76
C GLU A 309 -24.82 -16.75 -17.30
N GLU A 310 -25.14 -17.77 -16.51
CA GLU A 310 -25.19 -19.15 -17.01
C GLU A 310 -26.21 -19.18 -18.16
N GLN A 311 -25.72 -19.39 -19.38
CA GLN A 311 -26.55 -19.56 -20.58
C GLN A 311 -27.31 -20.88 -20.54
#